data_AF-A0A846E3R7-F1
#
_entry.id   AF-A0A846E3R7-F1
#
_cell.length_a   1.000
_cell.length_b   1.000
_cell.length_c   1.000
_cell.angle_alpha   90.00
_cell.angle_beta   90.00
_cell.angle_gamma   90.00
#
_symmetry.space_group_name_H-M   'P 1'
#
loop_
_entity.id
_entity.type
_entity.pdbx_description
1 polymer ?
#
loop_
_entity_poly.entity_id
_entity_poly.type
_entity_poly.pdbx_seq_one_letter_code
_entity_poly.pdbx_strand_id
1 'polypeptide(L)'
;MQQNLKKLEGSSLYFGLALASFTGLLTGLPVFAQPIIPANDPTGTLVNQNGDRIDISGGKLSGDGRNLFHSFSQFGLDANQTANFLSTPNIHNILGRINGGSPSFINGLLQVLGGQSNLFLLNPYGIVFGSNVQLNIPGSFNASTATGTGFENNNWFDAFGNNDYHNLIGNPNSFAFSTLQPGAIINLGNLAVSPGQNLTLLGGTVVSTGQVSAPQGEIFIAAIPGESLVRLSQAGHLLSLDIQPLNSTSQPLTSLSLPQLITGGTPNNHITGLTVTETGEIQLTGSGIRVENGDVVAKNANAGITTLASLNNLTLVESQISTTDDLNLLAGNTLRGRDSANSPLLLQAGGRLLLQGNQAIDLFAFTHPFSELIAGGDMVLRSANPVGGDTHYRTGGNFRIEQLDGSLGGLFSPYDPVIRANGDVIFNSYSGNSLHIFAGGSVIINNSITISGADTFAGLNDSVTLSDGTLVFIDGITRATVDIRAGTTDVNPVGVTGFGTFNPGVPAPPFPAATSADIVIGSINIDSVASGQVFLTNRYFPDDNLAGNIQVGSINVSPIFSGDGGEVTMDSKGSIIISGTIDTSALLGSGGAITLLAQN
;
A
#
# COMPACT_ATOMS: atom_id res chain seq x y z
N MET A 1 17.25 -27.91 -73.57
CA MET A 1 16.07 -27.12 -73.20
C MET A 1 16.28 -26.68 -71.75
N GLN A 2 16.87 -25.53 -71.36
CA GLN A 2 16.80 -24.14 -71.87
C GLN A 2 15.35 -23.72 -72.11
N GLN A 3 14.75 -22.68 -71.53
CA GLN A 3 15.22 -21.44 -70.91
C GLN A 3 14.12 -20.81 -70.00
N ASN A 4 14.55 -19.95 -69.08
CA ASN A 4 13.80 -18.92 -68.32
C ASN A 4 12.86 -18.06 -69.19
N LEU A 5 11.84 -17.40 -68.58
CA LEU A 5 11.72 -15.93 -68.52
C LEU A 5 10.44 -15.41 -67.80
N LYS A 6 10.69 -14.48 -66.87
CA LYS A 6 10.02 -13.18 -66.55
C LYS A 6 8.52 -13.13 -66.16
N LYS A 7 8.20 -12.59 -64.97
CA LYS A 7 8.10 -11.14 -64.59
C LYS A 7 6.90 -10.44 -65.24
N LEU A 8 5.86 -10.17 -64.45
CA LEU A 8 4.87 -9.12 -64.74
C LEU A 8 4.82 -8.17 -63.54
N GLU A 9 5.28 -6.94 -63.76
CA GLU A 9 4.96 -5.75 -62.98
C GLU A 9 4.02 -4.87 -63.82
N GLY A 10 3.18 -4.09 -63.14
CA GLY A 10 2.36 -3.00 -63.69
C GLY A 10 0.86 -3.31 -63.58
N SER A 11 -0.03 -2.43 -63.11
CA SER A 11 0.08 -1.01 -62.74
C SER A 11 -1.30 -0.54 -62.26
N SER A 12 -1.33 0.19 -61.13
CA SER A 12 -2.14 1.37 -60.82
C SER A 12 -3.65 1.39 -61.18
N LEU A 13 -4.51 1.30 -60.16
CA LEU A 13 -5.83 1.93 -60.18
C LEU A 13 -5.95 2.89 -58.98
N TYR A 14 -5.92 4.19 -59.25
CA TYR A 14 -6.15 5.26 -58.29
C TYR A 14 -7.65 5.32 -57.95
N PHE A 15 -8.03 5.03 -56.71
CA PHE A 15 -9.30 5.46 -56.13
C PHE A 15 -9.00 6.48 -55.04
N GLY A 16 -9.24 7.75 -55.34
CA GLY A 16 -9.16 8.82 -54.36
C GLY A 16 -10.31 8.70 -53.37
N LEU A 17 -10.01 8.30 -52.14
CA LEU A 17 -10.88 8.59 -51.00
C LEU A 17 -10.46 9.92 -50.40
N ALA A 18 -11.36 10.90 -50.50
CA ALA A 18 -11.26 12.14 -49.75
C ALA A 18 -11.31 11.82 -48.25
N LEU A 19 -10.20 12.02 -47.54
CA LEU A 19 -10.17 12.05 -46.09
C LEU A 19 -10.85 13.35 -45.64
N ALA A 20 -12.16 13.28 -45.39
CA ALA A 20 -12.84 14.33 -44.64
C ALA A 20 -12.30 14.30 -43.20
N SER A 21 -11.48 15.29 -42.86
CA SER A 21 -11.01 15.53 -41.51
C SER A 21 -12.21 15.88 -40.63
N PHE A 22 -12.81 14.89 -39.98
CA PHE A 22 -13.83 15.11 -38.97
C PHE A 22 -13.11 15.51 -37.67
N THR A 23 -12.79 16.79 -37.54
CA THR A 23 -12.47 17.41 -36.25
C THR A 23 -13.74 17.41 -35.41
N GLY A 24 -14.01 16.27 -34.77
CA GLY A 24 -15.00 16.18 -33.72
C GLY A 24 -14.57 17.07 -32.56
N LEU A 25 -15.17 18.25 -32.46
CA LEU A 25 -15.18 19.02 -31.21
C LEU A 25 -15.80 18.10 -30.14
N LEU A 26 -14.95 17.53 -29.28
CA LEU A 26 -15.39 17.00 -27.98
C LEU A 26 -15.88 18.19 -27.16
N THR A 27 -17.13 18.57 -27.37
CA THR A 27 -17.85 19.42 -26.43
C THR A 27 -18.30 18.51 -25.29
N GLY A 28 -17.52 18.49 -24.20
CA GLY A 28 -18.02 17.95 -22.94
C GLY A 28 -19.30 18.71 -22.60
N LEU A 29 -20.42 17.99 -22.47
CA LEU A 29 -21.63 18.59 -21.94
C LEU A 29 -21.30 19.12 -20.53
N PRO A 30 -21.73 20.34 -20.17
CA PRO A 30 -21.52 20.85 -18.83
C PRO A 30 -22.20 19.89 -17.84
N VAL A 31 -21.41 19.32 -16.92
CA VAL A 31 -21.96 18.71 -15.72
C VAL A 31 -22.69 19.84 -14.98
N PHE A 32 -24.02 19.74 -14.87
CA PHE A 32 -24.77 20.70 -14.09
C PHE A 32 -24.31 20.61 -12.63
N ALA A 33 -23.92 21.75 -12.07
CA ALA A 33 -23.48 21.91 -10.69
C ALA A 33 -24.42 21.21 -9.70
N GLN A 34 -23.88 20.48 -8.74
CA GLN A 34 -24.65 20.02 -7.58
C GLN A 34 -24.63 21.14 -6.53
N PRO A 35 -25.76 21.82 -6.26
CA PRO A 35 -25.80 22.92 -5.30
C PRO A 35 -25.60 22.44 -3.85
N ILE A 36 -25.19 23.34 -2.97
CA ILE A 36 -25.34 23.15 -1.52
C ILE A 36 -26.72 23.63 -1.11
N ILE A 37 -27.58 22.71 -0.67
CA ILE A 37 -28.95 23.01 -0.24
C ILE A 37 -29.10 22.60 1.23
N PRO A 38 -29.44 23.53 2.14
CA PRO A 38 -29.69 23.20 3.53
C PRO A 38 -30.90 22.25 3.64
N ALA A 39 -30.85 21.33 4.60
CA ALA A 39 -31.99 20.48 4.91
C ALA A 39 -33.09 21.32 5.58
N ASN A 40 -34.35 21.00 5.26
CA ASN A 40 -35.49 21.59 5.96
C ASN A 40 -35.75 20.86 7.28
N ASP A 41 -34.86 21.07 8.25
CA ASP A 41 -34.89 20.41 9.55
C ASP A 41 -34.52 21.36 10.71
N PRO A 42 -34.65 20.94 11.98
CA PRO A 42 -34.37 21.80 13.15
C PRO A 42 -32.92 22.23 13.32
N THR A 43 -31.98 21.82 12.45
CA THR A 43 -30.58 22.24 12.53
C THR A 43 -30.41 23.73 12.25
N GLY A 44 -31.30 24.34 11.45
CA GLY A 44 -31.23 25.77 11.14
C GLY A 44 -29.97 26.16 10.37
N THR A 45 -29.52 25.29 9.46
CA THR A 45 -28.35 25.58 8.60
C THR A 45 -28.72 26.66 7.58
N LEU A 46 -27.88 27.67 7.46
CA LEU A 46 -28.04 28.78 6.53
C LEU A 46 -26.94 28.71 5.48
N VAL A 47 -27.32 28.78 4.21
CA VAL A 47 -26.40 28.77 3.06
C VAL A 47 -26.61 30.04 2.26
N ASN A 48 -25.60 30.92 2.27
CA ASN A 48 -25.62 32.19 1.55
C ASN A 48 -24.60 32.14 0.41
N GLN A 49 -25.08 32.05 -0.82
CA GLN A 49 -24.23 32.04 -2.01
C GLN A 49 -24.10 33.45 -2.60
N ASN A 50 -22.86 33.90 -2.81
CA ASN A 50 -22.50 35.13 -3.50
C ASN A 50 -21.46 34.83 -4.58
N GLY A 51 -21.93 34.61 -5.81
CA GLY A 51 -21.09 34.10 -6.90
C GLY A 51 -20.55 32.70 -6.55
N ASP A 52 -19.23 32.55 -6.62
CA ASP A 52 -18.53 31.30 -6.33
C ASP A 52 -18.28 31.06 -4.83
N ARG A 53 -18.59 32.05 -3.98
CA ARG A 53 -18.44 31.94 -2.53
C ARG A 53 -19.76 31.49 -1.89
N ILE A 54 -19.71 30.41 -1.11
CA ILE A 54 -20.86 29.84 -0.41
C ILE A 54 -20.57 29.86 1.09
N ASP A 55 -21.20 30.78 1.82
CA ASP A 55 -21.04 30.90 3.27
C ASP A 55 -22.08 30.05 4.00
N ILE A 56 -21.60 29.11 4.81
CA ILE A 56 -22.39 28.19 5.62
C ILE A 56 -22.35 28.68 7.07
N SER A 57 -23.52 29.00 7.61
CA SER A 57 -23.68 29.57 8.95
C SER A 57 -24.97 29.06 9.61
N GLY A 58 -25.35 29.65 10.75
CA GLY A 58 -26.44 29.11 11.57
C GLY A 58 -26.02 27.78 12.19
N GLY A 59 -26.86 26.76 12.07
CA GLY A 59 -26.60 25.45 12.66
C GLY A 59 -27.05 25.34 14.12
N LYS A 60 -26.83 24.17 14.71
CA LYS A 60 -27.19 23.87 16.09
C LYS A 60 -25.94 23.60 16.91
N LEU A 61 -25.85 24.17 18.10
CA LEU A 61 -24.76 23.91 19.05
C LEU A 61 -25.12 22.78 20.02
N SER A 62 -24.11 22.02 20.43
CA SER A 62 -24.17 21.14 21.58
C SER A 62 -24.36 21.90 22.90
N GLY A 63 -24.75 21.19 23.97
CA GLY A 63 -24.95 21.77 25.28
C GLY A 63 -23.71 22.41 25.90
N ASP A 64 -22.52 21.91 25.53
CA ASP A 64 -21.21 22.48 25.92
C ASP A 64 -20.70 23.57 24.96
N GLY A 65 -21.43 23.82 23.86
CA GLY A 65 -21.08 24.81 22.84
C GLY A 65 -19.85 24.48 21.98
N ARG A 66 -19.32 23.25 22.05
CA ARG A 66 -18.09 22.84 21.34
C ARG A 66 -18.32 22.19 19.98
N ASN A 67 -19.51 21.63 19.75
CA ASN A 67 -19.87 20.98 18.49
C ASN A 67 -20.94 21.81 17.77
N LEU A 68 -20.66 22.17 16.51
CA LEU A 68 -21.59 22.86 15.62
C LEU A 68 -22.09 21.89 14.55
N PHE A 69 -23.40 21.68 14.51
CA PHE A 69 -24.04 20.75 13.59
C PHE A 69 -24.71 21.49 12.44
N HIS A 70 -24.50 20.97 11.23
CA HIS A 70 -25.13 21.38 9.98
C HIS A 70 -25.81 20.20 9.29
N SER A 71 -26.86 20.49 8.53
CA SER A 71 -27.64 19.49 7.81
C SER A 71 -27.99 20.00 6.41
N PHE A 72 -27.74 19.15 5.42
CA PHE A 72 -27.91 19.46 4.00
C PHE A 72 -28.75 18.38 3.32
N SER A 73 -29.62 18.79 2.40
CA SER A 73 -30.25 17.84 1.48
C SER A 73 -29.31 17.50 0.32
N GLN A 74 -28.52 18.48 -0.14
CA GLN A 74 -27.50 18.30 -1.16
C GLN A 74 -26.24 19.07 -0.77
N PHE A 75 -25.07 18.51 -1.09
CA PHE A 75 -23.80 19.16 -0.84
C PHE A 75 -22.84 18.80 -1.96
N GLY A 76 -22.62 19.75 -2.87
CA GLY A 76 -21.65 19.63 -3.94
C GLY A 76 -20.95 20.97 -4.21
N LEU A 77 -19.81 20.91 -4.89
CA LEU A 77 -19.00 22.07 -5.27
C LEU A 77 -18.41 21.90 -6.65
N ASP A 78 -18.43 22.97 -7.45
CA ASP A 78 -17.69 23.06 -8.71
C ASP A 78 -16.25 23.55 -8.50
N ALA A 79 -15.42 23.43 -9.57
CA ALA A 79 -13.99 23.80 -9.63
C ALA A 79 -13.64 25.13 -8.96
N ASN A 80 -14.47 26.15 -9.18
CA ASN A 80 -14.19 27.52 -8.74
C ASN A 80 -14.91 27.88 -7.45
N GLN A 81 -15.78 27.01 -6.94
CA GLN A 81 -16.60 27.32 -5.78
C GLN A 81 -15.84 27.07 -4.48
N THR A 82 -16.15 27.89 -3.48
CA THR A 82 -15.63 27.76 -2.12
C THR A 82 -16.77 27.64 -1.13
N ALA A 83 -16.82 26.55 -0.36
CA ALA A 83 -17.70 26.43 0.80
C ALA A 83 -16.97 26.88 2.07
N ASN A 84 -17.46 27.95 2.69
CA ASN A 84 -16.94 28.49 3.93
C ASN A 84 -17.82 28.07 5.11
N PHE A 85 -17.34 27.14 5.93
CA PHE A 85 -17.94 26.87 7.23
C PHE A 85 -17.53 27.96 8.22
N LEU A 86 -18.49 28.79 8.62
CA LEU A 86 -18.25 29.86 9.58
C LEU A 86 -18.24 29.29 11.00
N SER A 87 -17.11 29.45 11.67
CA SER A 87 -16.84 28.96 13.01
C SER A 87 -16.48 30.10 13.98
N THR A 88 -16.28 29.75 15.24
CA THR A 88 -15.78 30.62 16.30
C THR A 88 -14.69 29.90 17.10
N PRO A 89 -13.85 30.59 17.88
CA PRO A 89 -12.80 29.95 18.67
C PRO A 89 -13.29 28.91 19.69
N ASN A 90 -14.58 28.97 20.09
CA ASN A 90 -15.17 28.02 21.03
C ASN A 90 -15.59 26.70 20.36
N ILE A 91 -15.79 26.70 19.03
CA ILE A 91 -16.22 25.51 18.30
C ILE A 91 -15.00 24.66 17.97
N HIS A 92 -15.01 23.42 18.45
CA HIS A 92 -13.93 22.45 18.25
C HIS A 92 -14.24 21.52 17.09
N ASN A 93 -15.51 21.18 16.86
CA ASN A 93 -15.92 20.30 15.76
C ASN A 93 -17.10 20.90 15.01
N ILE A 94 -17.04 20.87 13.68
CA ILE A 94 -18.15 21.16 12.78
C ILE A 94 -18.56 19.84 12.14
N LEU A 95 -19.83 19.45 12.28
CA LEU A 95 -20.36 18.20 11.74
C LEU A 95 -21.46 18.51 10.74
N GLY A 96 -21.22 18.22 9.47
CA GLY A 96 -22.19 18.33 8.38
C GLY A 96 -22.73 16.96 7.99
N ARG A 97 -24.05 16.76 8.08
CA ARG A 97 -24.73 15.58 7.51
C ARG A 97 -25.41 15.90 6.19
N ILE A 98 -25.40 14.95 5.26
CA ILE A 98 -26.12 15.01 4.00
C ILE A 98 -27.18 13.91 4.00
N ASN A 99 -28.46 14.29 3.87
CA ASN A 99 -29.59 13.37 4.05
C ASN A 99 -30.62 13.37 2.91
N GLY A 100 -30.36 14.06 1.79
CA GLY A 100 -31.32 14.20 0.70
C GLY A 100 -31.28 13.11 -0.38
N GLY A 101 -30.63 11.97 -0.14
CA GLY A 101 -30.72 10.82 -1.05
C GLY A 101 -29.70 10.76 -2.17
N SER A 102 -28.69 11.63 -2.19
CA SER A 102 -27.72 11.72 -3.29
C SER A 102 -26.27 11.79 -2.79
N PRO A 103 -25.30 11.20 -3.51
CA PRO A 103 -23.88 11.38 -3.20
C PRO A 103 -23.46 12.84 -3.33
N SER A 104 -22.35 13.18 -2.67
CA SER A 104 -21.74 14.51 -2.75
C SER A 104 -20.63 14.54 -3.80
N PHE A 105 -20.71 15.47 -4.75
CA PHE A 105 -19.65 15.76 -5.72
C PHE A 105 -18.95 17.07 -5.34
N ILE A 106 -17.75 16.97 -4.77
CA ILE A 106 -17.01 18.10 -4.20
C ILE A 106 -15.76 18.32 -5.04
N ASN A 107 -15.80 19.27 -5.95
CA ASN A 107 -14.71 19.60 -6.86
C ASN A 107 -14.23 21.04 -6.65
N GLY A 108 -14.20 21.56 -5.43
CA GLY A 108 -13.78 22.95 -5.14
C GLY A 108 -13.08 23.08 -3.79
N LEU A 109 -13.05 24.29 -3.22
CA LEU A 109 -12.40 24.55 -1.93
C LEU A 109 -13.37 24.35 -0.75
N LEU A 110 -13.02 23.47 0.18
CA LEU A 110 -13.65 23.38 1.50
C LEU A 110 -12.82 24.18 2.51
N GLN A 111 -13.43 25.17 3.16
CA GLN A 111 -12.74 26.07 4.07
C GLN A 111 -13.48 26.22 5.40
N VAL A 112 -12.74 26.28 6.51
CA VAL A 112 -13.26 26.67 7.82
C VAL A 112 -12.69 28.04 8.19
N LEU A 113 -13.55 28.98 8.58
CA LEU A 113 -13.17 30.36 8.94
C LEU A 113 -13.56 30.68 10.39
N GLY A 114 -12.76 31.50 11.08
CA GLY A 114 -13.13 32.04 12.40
C GLY A 114 -12.84 31.14 13.61
N GLY A 115 -12.24 29.96 13.43
CA GLY A 115 -11.85 29.05 14.51
C GLY A 115 -10.82 28.01 14.05
N GLN A 116 -10.40 27.12 14.95
CA GLN A 116 -9.49 25.98 14.65
C GLN A 116 -10.25 24.65 14.66
N SER A 117 -11.47 24.64 14.14
CA SER A 117 -12.37 23.50 14.25
C SER A 117 -12.00 22.37 13.29
N ASN A 118 -12.19 21.13 13.74
CA ASN A 118 -12.25 19.96 12.89
C ASN A 118 -13.51 19.99 12.01
N LEU A 119 -13.45 19.37 10.83
CA LEU A 119 -14.62 19.23 9.95
C LEU A 119 -14.94 17.75 9.72
N PHE A 120 -16.18 17.37 10.00
CA PHE A 120 -16.74 16.05 9.74
C PHE A 120 -17.82 16.17 8.67
N LEU A 121 -17.69 15.44 7.57
CA LEU A 121 -18.69 15.33 6.52
C LEU A 121 -19.23 13.90 6.46
N LEU A 122 -20.54 13.77 6.66
CA LEU A 122 -21.24 12.49 6.71
C LEU A 122 -22.24 12.40 5.56
N ASN A 123 -21.99 11.53 4.58
CA ASN A 123 -22.94 11.24 3.50
C ASN A 123 -23.03 9.72 3.26
N PRO A 124 -24.08 9.05 3.80
CA PRO A 124 -24.30 7.62 3.58
C PRO A 124 -24.40 7.18 2.11
N TYR A 125 -24.74 8.11 1.21
CA TYR A 125 -24.92 7.83 -0.23
C TYR A 125 -23.60 7.85 -1.02
N GLY A 126 -22.50 8.31 -0.42
CA GLY A 126 -21.18 8.37 -1.05
C GLY A 126 -20.65 9.79 -1.23
N ILE A 127 -19.33 9.89 -1.42
CA ILE A 127 -18.62 11.17 -1.59
C ILE A 127 -17.59 11.03 -2.71
N VAL A 128 -17.60 11.97 -3.65
CA VAL A 128 -16.61 12.09 -4.72
C VAL A 128 -15.90 13.42 -4.57
N PHE A 129 -14.63 13.37 -4.25
CA PHE A 129 -13.73 14.52 -4.30
C PHE A 129 -13.10 14.62 -5.69
N GLY A 130 -13.49 15.66 -6.44
CA GLY A 130 -13.02 15.92 -7.79
C GLY A 130 -11.55 16.35 -7.85
N SER A 131 -10.99 16.43 -9.05
CA SER A 131 -9.57 16.75 -9.27
C SER A 131 -9.15 18.15 -8.79
N ASN A 132 -10.10 19.08 -8.63
CA ASN A 132 -9.86 20.44 -8.14
C ASN A 132 -10.17 20.59 -6.64
N VAL A 133 -10.51 19.50 -5.92
CA VAL A 133 -10.75 19.60 -4.49
C VAL A 133 -9.52 20.16 -3.79
N GLN A 134 -9.75 21.07 -2.86
CA GLN A 134 -8.75 21.55 -1.92
C GLN A 134 -9.37 21.69 -0.54
N LEU A 135 -8.55 21.50 0.49
CA LEU A 135 -8.94 21.72 1.88
C LEU A 135 -8.16 22.91 2.42
N ASN A 136 -8.85 23.85 3.06
CA ASN A 136 -8.27 24.85 3.94
C ASN A 136 -8.95 24.73 5.30
N ILE A 137 -8.53 23.69 6.02
CA ILE A 137 -9.09 23.31 7.31
C ILE A 137 -7.97 23.43 8.35
N PRO A 138 -8.14 24.28 9.37
CA PRO A 138 -7.13 24.48 10.41
C PRO A 138 -7.04 23.28 11.38
N GLY A 139 -8.14 22.54 11.55
CA GLY A 139 -8.20 21.28 12.30
C GLY A 139 -8.11 20.04 11.41
N SER A 140 -8.51 18.90 11.97
CA SER A 140 -8.58 17.60 11.30
C SER A 140 -9.80 17.48 10.37
N PHE A 141 -9.68 16.67 9.33
CA PHE A 141 -10.75 16.42 8.35
C PHE A 141 -11.20 14.96 8.39
N ASN A 142 -12.52 14.74 8.48
CA ASN A 142 -13.13 13.42 8.50
C ASN A 142 -14.24 13.37 7.46
N ALA A 143 -14.16 12.42 6.52
CA ALA A 143 -15.22 12.15 5.57
C ALA A 143 -15.68 10.70 5.71
N SER A 144 -16.99 10.49 5.85
CA SER A 144 -17.54 9.16 6.07
C SER A 144 -18.87 8.93 5.37
N THR A 145 -19.11 7.67 4.98
CA THR A 145 -20.41 7.17 4.53
C THR A 145 -21.17 6.40 5.60
N ALA A 146 -20.76 6.54 6.86
CA ALA A 146 -21.51 6.07 8.02
C ALA A 146 -22.91 6.70 8.08
N THR A 147 -23.84 6.02 8.72
CA THR A 147 -25.20 6.51 9.01
C THR A 147 -25.28 7.32 10.29
N GLY A 148 -24.24 7.28 11.14
CA GLY A 148 -24.19 8.09 12.36
C GLY A 148 -22.77 8.23 12.91
N THR A 149 -22.57 9.28 13.70
CA THR A 149 -21.32 9.56 14.43
C THR A 149 -21.61 9.59 15.93
N GLY A 150 -20.92 8.77 16.70
CA GLY A 150 -21.16 8.60 18.13
C GLY A 150 -20.29 9.51 19.00
N PHE A 151 -20.85 9.87 20.15
CA PHE A 151 -20.28 10.69 21.21
C PHE A 151 -20.26 9.91 22.53
N GLU A 152 -19.76 10.52 23.60
CA GLU A 152 -19.82 9.94 24.94
C GLU A 152 -21.26 9.62 25.38
N ASN A 153 -21.40 8.71 26.35
CA ASN A 153 -22.67 8.28 26.92
C ASN A 153 -23.67 7.70 25.90
N ASN A 154 -23.16 7.12 24.79
CA ASN A 154 -23.96 6.51 23.73
C ASN A 154 -24.95 7.49 23.06
N ASN A 155 -24.56 8.76 22.95
CA ASN A 155 -25.28 9.74 22.16
C ASN A 155 -24.83 9.69 20.70
N TRP A 156 -25.76 9.88 19.76
CA TRP A 156 -25.53 9.69 18.33
C TRP A 156 -25.97 10.90 17.52
N PHE A 157 -25.08 11.34 16.62
CA PHE A 157 -25.41 12.24 15.54
C PHE A 157 -25.74 11.41 14.30
N ASP A 158 -27.02 11.17 14.08
CA ASP A 158 -27.53 10.37 12.97
C ASP A 158 -27.68 11.20 11.69
N ALA A 159 -27.31 10.59 10.57
CA ALA A 159 -27.53 11.15 9.24
C ALA A 159 -29.03 11.29 8.92
N PHE A 160 -29.87 10.43 9.49
CA PHE A 160 -31.31 10.38 9.25
C PHE A 160 -32.11 10.63 10.52
N GLY A 161 -33.28 11.25 10.37
CA GLY A 161 -34.15 11.54 11.51
C GLY A 161 -33.71 12.74 12.35
N ASN A 162 -34.23 12.79 13.57
CA ASN A 162 -34.00 13.88 14.51
C ASN A 162 -32.83 13.56 15.44
N ASN A 163 -32.03 14.57 15.77
CA ASN A 163 -30.92 14.46 16.71
C ASN A 163 -31.19 15.26 17.97
N ASP A 164 -30.72 14.74 19.11
CA ASP A 164 -30.67 15.49 20.36
C ASP A 164 -29.34 16.23 20.51
N TYR A 165 -29.22 17.33 19.76
CA TYR A 165 -27.99 18.11 19.68
C TYR A 165 -27.45 18.54 21.04
N HIS A 166 -28.31 18.82 22.03
CA HIS A 166 -27.88 19.29 23.35
C HIS A 166 -26.98 18.27 24.06
N ASN A 167 -27.24 16.97 23.86
CA ASN A 167 -26.51 15.88 24.49
C ASN A 167 -25.31 15.37 23.67
N LEU A 168 -25.08 15.89 22.46
CA LEU A 168 -23.91 15.56 21.63
C LEU A 168 -22.68 16.39 22.06
N ILE A 169 -22.24 16.18 23.30
CA ILE A 169 -21.11 16.87 23.95
C ILE A 169 -19.81 16.07 23.83
N GLY A 170 -18.67 16.74 23.95
CA GLY A 170 -17.35 16.10 23.82
C GLY A 170 -16.94 15.85 22.36
N ASN A 171 -15.98 14.93 22.14
CA ASN A 171 -15.46 14.65 20.81
C ASN A 171 -16.15 13.44 20.15
N PRO A 172 -16.38 13.47 18.83
CA PRO A 172 -16.73 12.28 18.05
C PRO A 172 -15.72 11.16 18.26
N ASN A 173 -16.20 9.94 18.54
CA ASN A 173 -15.33 8.79 18.85
C ASN A 173 -15.73 7.49 18.13
N SER A 174 -16.84 7.49 17.39
CA SER A 174 -17.33 6.28 16.72
C SER A 174 -18.17 6.60 15.49
N PHE A 175 -18.29 5.62 14.60
CA PHE A 175 -19.08 5.70 13.37
C PHE A 175 -19.93 4.44 13.23
N ALA A 176 -21.24 4.63 13.02
CA ALA A 176 -22.18 3.53 12.80
C ALA A 176 -22.46 3.40 11.30
N PHE A 177 -22.29 2.19 10.77
CA PHE A 177 -22.61 1.82 9.39
C PHE A 177 -23.83 0.91 9.42
N SER A 178 -25.03 1.47 9.57
CA SER A 178 -26.27 0.70 9.76
C SER A 178 -26.94 0.26 8.45
N THR A 179 -26.30 0.48 7.30
CA THR A 179 -26.75 -0.01 5.99
C THR A 179 -26.11 -1.35 5.67
N LEU A 180 -26.76 -2.14 4.80
CA LEU A 180 -26.19 -3.40 4.30
C LEU A 180 -24.98 -3.16 3.40
N GLN A 181 -25.02 -2.11 2.59
CA GLN A 181 -23.92 -1.69 1.71
C GLN A 181 -23.69 -0.19 1.92
N PRO A 182 -22.62 0.20 2.63
CA PRO A 182 -22.27 1.60 2.76
C PRO A 182 -21.82 2.22 1.44
N GLY A 183 -22.06 3.53 1.28
CA GLY A 183 -21.61 4.26 0.09
C GLY A 183 -20.08 4.30 -0.04
N ALA A 184 -19.59 4.56 -1.26
CA ALA A 184 -18.17 4.66 -1.53
C ALA A 184 -17.62 6.10 -1.38
N ILE A 185 -16.32 6.21 -1.13
CA ILE A 185 -15.57 7.47 -1.20
C ILE A 185 -14.58 7.39 -2.36
N ILE A 186 -14.58 8.37 -3.25
CA ILE A 186 -13.62 8.51 -4.34
C ILE A 186 -12.86 9.81 -4.17
N ASN A 187 -11.52 9.79 -4.12
CA ASN A 187 -10.67 10.96 -4.10
C ASN A 187 -9.76 11.03 -5.34
N LEU A 188 -9.91 12.10 -6.11
CA LEU A 188 -9.18 12.36 -7.35
C LEU A 188 -8.26 13.58 -7.27
N GLY A 189 -8.40 14.40 -6.22
CA GLY A 189 -7.66 15.65 -6.09
C GLY A 189 -6.72 15.64 -4.89
N ASN A 190 -6.48 16.81 -4.30
CA ASN A 190 -5.54 16.97 -3.20
C ASN A 190 -6.28 17.22 -1.88
N LEU A 191 -6.31 16.22 -1.01
CA LEU A 191 -6.82 16.35 0.35
C LEU A 191 -5.64 16.54 1.30
N ALA A 192 -5.37 17.78 1.69
CA ALA A 192 -4.25 18.13 2.57
C ALA A 192 -4.74 18.91 3.79
N VAL A 193 -4.37 18.47 5.00
CA VAL A 193 -4.63 19.19 6.25
C VAL A 193 -3.36 19.84 6.77
N SER A 194 -3.51 20.77 7.72
CA SER A 194 -2.38 21.45 8.35
C SER A 194 -1.48 20.47 9.14
N PRO A 195 -0.19 20.77 9.34
CA PRO A 195 0.68 19.89 10.10
C PRO A 195 0.17 19.58 11.51
N GLY A 196 0.29 18.32 11.94
CA GLY A 196 -0.20 17.83 13.23
C GLY A 196 -1.72 17.55 13.27
N GLN A 197 -2.42 17.71 12.15
CA GLN A 197 -3.85 17.37 12.03
C GLN A 197 -4.04 16.05 11.32
N ASN A 198 -5.18 15.40 11.55
CA ASN A 198 -5.50 14.08 11.02
C ASN A 198 -6.47 14.16 9.83
N LEU A 199 -6.41 13.15 8.98
CA LEU A 199 -7.27 12.99 7.82
C LEU A 199 -7.84 11.56 7.77
N THR A 200 -9.16 11.46 7.85
CA THR A 200 -9.88 10.18 7.92
C THR A 200 -10.88 10.03 6.78
N LEU A 201 -10.80 8.91 6.03
CA LEU A 201 -11.79 8.52 5.02
C LEU A 201 -12.38 7.14 5.35
N LEU A 202 -13.68 7.08 5.67
CA LEU A 202 -14.36 5.84 6.04
C LEU A 202 -15.55 5.57 5.10
N GLY A 203 -15.40 4.60 4.19
CA GLY A 203 -16.43 4.25 3.22
C GLY A 203 -16.77 2.77 3.24
N GLY A 204 -17.79 2.33 2.50
CA GLY A 204 -17.94 0.90 2.17
C GLY A 204 -16.89 0.42 1.16
N THR A 205 -16.41 1.35 0.34
CA THR A 205 -15.25 1.22 -0.55
C THR A 205 -14.55 2.56 -0.56
N VAL A 206 -13.21 2.59 -0.61
CA VAL A 206 -12.47 3.85 -0.74
C VAL A 206 -11.49 3.77 -1.89
N VAL A 207 -11.61 4.67 -2.87
CA VAL A 207 -10.65 4.79 -3.98
C VAL A 207 -10.02 6.17 -3.95
N SER A 208 -8.74 6.24 -3.59
CA SER A 208 -7.97 7.49 -3.57
C SER A 208 -6.82 7.43 -4.58
N THR A 209 -7.07 7.89 -5.79
CA THR A 209 -6.05 8.05 -6.85
C THR A 209 -5.37 9.42 -6.79
N GLY A 210 -5.97 10.39 -6.09
CA GLY A 210 -5.38 11.69 -5.77
C GLY A 210 -4.34 11.65 -4.64
N GLN A 211 -3.96 12.83 -4.15
CA GLN A 211 -3.04 13.01 -3.02
C GLN A 211 -3.83 13.09 -1.70
N VAL A 212 -3.30 12.42 -0.67
CA VAL A 212 -3.75 12.58 0.72
C VAL A 212 -2.54 13.01 1.56
N SER A 213 -2.67 14.09 2.33
CA SER A 213 -1.55 14.61 3.12
C SER A 213 -1.98 15.07 4.51
N ALA A 214 -1.29 14.57 5.53
CA ALA A 214 -1.43 14.95 6.93
C ALA A 214 -0.04 15.03 7.59
N PRO A 215 0.81 16.02 7.24
CA PRO A 215 2.19 16.08 7.72
C PRO A 215 2.24 16.09 9.25
N GLN A 216 3.07 15.25 9.89
CA GLN A 216 3.13 15.09 11.36
C GLN A 216 1.81 14.67 12.04
N GLY A 217 0.76 14.37 11.27
CA GLY A 217 -0.50 13.82 11.75
C GLY A 217 -0.74 12.43 11.19
N GLU A 218 -1.99 11.98 11.22
CA GLU A 218 -2.36 10.62 10.85
C GLU A 218 -3.30 10.59 9.64
N ILE A 219 -3.04 9.68 8.70
CA ILE A 219 -3.99 9.30 7.66
C ILE A 219 -4.62 7.97 8.05
N PHE A 220 -5.96 7.93 8.09
CA PHE A 220 -6.72 6.70 8.29
C PHE A 220 -7.72 6.52 7.15
N ILE A 221 -7.51 5.50 6.31
CA ILE A 221 -8.41 5.19 5.20
C ILE A 221 -8.90 3.76 5.39
N ALA A 222 -10.22 3.57 5.48
CA ALA A 222 -10.78 2.25 5.68
C ALA A 222 -12.05 1.98 4.87
N ALA A 223 -12.13 0.76 4.32
CA ALA A 223 -13.39 0.17 3.89
C ALA A 223 -14.04 -0.55 5.08
N ILE A 224 -15.28 -0.17 5.39
CA ILE A 224 -16.01 -0.60 6.58
C ILE A 224 -17.23 -1.43 6.15
N PRO A 225 -17.51 -2.58 6.80
CA PRO A 225 -18.61 -3.41 6.39
C PRO A 225 -19.93 -2.76 6.78
N GLY A 226 -20.99 -3.11 6.06
CA GLY A 226 -22.34 -2.81 6.50
C GLY A 226 -22.65 -3.45 7.85
N GLU A 227 -23.69 -2.95 8.50
CA GLU A 227 -24.19 -3.42 9.79
C GLU A 227 -23.10 -3.47 10.88
N SER A 228 -22.21 -2.47 10.89
CA SER A 228 -21.06 -2.43 11.79
C SER A 228 -20.87 -1.10 12.52
N LEU A 229 -20.17 -1.15 13.64
CA LEU A 229 -19.78 -0.03 14.48
C LEU A 229 -18.27 0.06 14.48
N VAL A 230 -17.73 1.22 14.10
CA VAL A 230 -16.31 1.55 14.19
C VAL A 230 -16.09 2.44 15.40
N ARG A 231 -15.16 2.06 16.27
CA ARG A 231 -14.68 2.93 17.36
C ARG A 231 -13.26 3.40 17.06
N LEU A 232 -13.01 4.69 17.26
CA LEU A 232 -11.67 5.26 17.27
C LEU A 232 -11.12 5.14 18.69
N SER A 233 -9.96 4.50 18.87
CA SER A 233 -9.31 4.51 20.18
C SER A 233 -8.80 5.92 20.52
N GLN A 234 -8.78 6.24 21.81
CA GLN A 234 -8.39 7.56 22.31
C GLN A 234 -6.92 7.89 22.02
N ALA A 235 -6.61 9.18 21.88
CA ALA A 235 -5.27 9.71 21.64
C ALA A 235 -4.23 9.12 22.62
N GLY A 236 -3.09 8.65 22.09
CA GLY A 236 -1.98 8.09 22.87
C GLY A 236 -1.93 6.56 22.98
N HIS A 237 -2.84 5.84 22.34
CA HIS A 237 -2.78 4.38 22.16
C HIS A 237 -2.78 4.07 20.66
N LEU A 238 -2.15 2.96 20.26
CA LEU A 238 -2.21 2.43 18.89
C LEU A 238 -3.67 2.51 18.40
N LEU A 239 -3.94 3.18 17.27
CA LEU A 239 -5.31 3.25 16.73
C LEU A 239 -5.87 1.83 16.60
N SER A 240 -6.79 1.47 17.48
CA SER A 240 -7.47 0.19 17.45
C SER A 240 -8.82 0.40 16.79
N LEU A 241 -8.95 -0.12 15.57
CA LEU A 241 -10.22 -0.28 14.89
C LEU A 241 -10.96 -1.46 15.55
N ASP A 242 -11.94 -1.14 16.39
CA ASP A 242 -12.91 -2.14 16.87
C ASP A 242 -14.14 -2.07 15.97
N ILE A 243 -14.32 -3.09 15.13
CA ILE A 243 -15.50 -3.28 14.29
C ILE A 243 -16.42 -4.29 14.98
N GLN A 244 -17.56 -3.82 15.47
CA GLN A 244 -18.57 -4.66 16.10
C GLN A 244 -19.83 -4.75 15.25
N PRO A 245 -20.51 -5.91 15.17
CA PRO A 245 -21.80 -5.99 14.51
C PRO A 245 -22.83 -5.13 15.25
N LEU A 246 -23.68 -4.42 14.49
CA LEU A 246 -24.80 -3.66 15.03
C LEU A 246 -25.98 -4.60 15.28
N ASN A 247 -26.48 -4.66 16.51
CA ASN A 247 -27.70 -5.40 16.88
C ASN A 247 -29.00 -4.63 16.50
N SER A 248 -29.01 -3.98 15.34
CA SER A 248 -30.08 -3.05 14.92
C SER A 248 -30.78 -3.54 13.65
N THR A 249 -32.06 -3.19 13.47
CA THR A 249 -32.75 -3.38 12.19
C THR A 249 -32.10 -2.51 11.11
N SER A 250 -31.59 -3.12 10.04
CA SER A 250 -30.97 -2.40 8.93
C SER A 250 -31.90 -1.33 8.36
N GLN A 251 -31.36 -0.13 8.15
CA GLN A 251 -32.12 0.92 7.49
C GLN A 251 -32.18 0.59 5.98
N PRO A 252 -33.36 0.53 5.35
CA PRO A 252 -33.49 0.28 3.91
C PRO A 252 -33.03 1.52 3.15
N LEU A 253 -31.72 1.63 2.98
CA LEU A 253 -31.04 2.66 2.21
C LEU A 253 -30.29 1.98 1.09
N THR A 254 -30.60 2.35 -0.15
CA THR A 254 -29.83 1.96 -1.32
C THR A 254 -28.85 3.08 -1.63
N SER A 255 -27.59 2.94 -1.23
CA SER A 255 -26.52 3.81 -1.76
C SER A 255 -26.39 3.60 -3.27
N LEU A 256 -25.82 4.58 -3.98
CA LEU A 256 -25.48 4.33 -5.38
C LEU A 256 -24.42 3.22 -5.47
N SER A 257 -24.53 2.39 -6.49
CA SER A 257 -23.46 1.44 -6.80
C SER A 257 -22.21 2.18 -7.24
N LEU A 258 -21.04 1.59 -7.05
CA LEU A 258 -19.78 2.22 -7.45
C LEU A 258 -19.76 2.61 -8.95
N PRO A 259 -20.32 1.82 -9.91
CA PRO A 259 -20.42 2.25 -11.30
C PRO A 259 -21.31 3.49 -11.48
N GLN A 260 -22.43 3.56 -10.75
CA GLN A 260 -23.34 4.71 -10.78
C GLN A 260 -22.67 5.97 -10.22
N LEU A 261 -21.85 5.82 -9.16
CA LEU A 261 -21.09 6.92 -8.59
C LEU A 261 -20.03 7.45 -9.57
N ILE A 262 -19.30 6.55 -10.24
CA ILE A 262 -18.27 6.89 -11.24
C ILE A 262 -18.86 7.60 -12.46
N THR A 263 -20.02 7.13 -12.92
CA THR A 263 -20.68 7.66 -14.11
C THR A 263 -21.53 8.90 -13.83
N GLY A 264 -21.67 9.32 -12.56
CA GLY A 264 -22.67 10.31 -12.16
C GLY A 264 -24.10 9.91 -12.60
N GLY A 265 -24.36 8.60 -12.74
CA GLY A 265 -25.59 8.04 -13.31
C GLY A 265 -25.69 8.07 -14.84
N THR A 266 -24.64 8.44 -15.58
CA THR A 266 -24.63 8.53 -17.06
C THR A 266 -23.53 7.68 -17.71
N PRO A 267 -23.84 6.70 -18.59
CA PRO A 267 -22.88 5.67 -19.05
C PRO A 267 -21.56 6.14 -19.71
N ASN A 268 -21.46 7.42 -20.12
CA ASN A 268 -20.30 7.96 -20.84
C ASN A 268 -19.47 8.96 -20.01
N ASN A 269 -19.77 9.12 -18.73
CA ASN A 269 -18.97 9.96 -17.84
C ASN A 269 -17.88 9.09 -17.20
N HIS A 270 -16.62 9.44 -17.42
CA HIS A 270 -15.49 8.73 -16.84
C HIS A 270 -14.81 9.63 -15.81
N ILE A 271 -14.63 9.10 -14.61
CA ILE A 271 -13.76 9.68 -13.61
C ILE A 271 -12.32 9.31 -13.95
N THR A 272 -11.41 10.28 -13.98
CA THR A 272 -9.99 10.03 -14.19
C THR A 272 -9.46 9.01 -13.17
N GLY A 273 -8.93 7.88 -13.64
CA GLY A 273 -8.36 6.83 -12.79
C GLY A 273 -9.27 5.61 -12.55
N LEU A 274 -10.57 5.68 -12.90
CA LEU A 274 -11.49 4.55 -12.87
C LEU A 274 -12.27 4.44 -14.19
N THR A 275 -12.41 3.22 -14.70
CA THR A 275 -13.19 2.90 -15.91
C THR A 275 -14.24 1.86 -15.61
N VAL A 276 -15.41 1.98 -16.24
CA VAL A 276 -16.45 0.95 -16.24
C VAL A 276 -16.36 0.19 -17.56
N THR A 277 -16.18 -1.14 -17.50
CA THR A 277 -16.10 -2.00 -18.68
C THR A 277 -17.46 -2.16 -19.36
N GLU A 278 -17.48 -2.70 -20.58
CA GLU A 278 -18.73 -3.07 -21.28
C GLU A 278 -19.58 -4.07 -20.50
N THR A 279 -18.97 -4.87 -19.62
CA THR A 279 -19.64 -5.82 -18.73
C THR A 279 -20.13 -5.20 -17.42
N GLY A 280 -19.91 -3.90 -17.21
CA GLY A 280 -20.32 -3.16 -16.01
C GLY A 280 -19.38 -3.32 -14.81
N GLU A 281 -18.19 -3.91 -15.00
CA GLU A 281 -17.17 -4.02 -13.96
C GLU A 281 -16.37 -2.73 -13.85
N ILE A 282 -15.85 -2.45 -12.66
CA ILE A 282 -15.02 -1.27 -12.41
C ILE A 282 -13.59 -1.71 -12.38
N GLN A 283 -12.73 -0.98 -13.08
CA GLN A 283 -11.31 -1.23 -13.11
C GLN A 283 -10.53 0.07 -12.95
N LEU A 284 -9.33 -0.04 -12.38
CA LEU A 284 -8.36 1.06 -12.38
C LEU A 284 -7.89 1.32 -13.81
N THR A 285 -7.96 2.59 -14.22
CA THR A 285 -7.49 2.99 -15.55
C THR A 285 -6.00 2.66 -15.71
N GLY A 286 -5.62 2.08 -16.84
CA GLY A 286 -4.24 1.71 -17.15
C GLY A 286 -3.86 0.29 -16.70
N SER A 287 -4.16 -0.10 -15.46
CA SER A 287 -3.82 -1.45 -14.96
C SER A 287 -4.88 -2.52 -15.26
N GLY A 288 -6.14 -2.13 -15.45
CA GLY A 288 -7.25 -3.07 -15.64
C GLY A 288 -7.62 -3.87 -14.38
N ILE A 289 -7.04 -3.53 -13.21
CA ILE A 289 -7.34 -4.23 -11.96
C ILE A 289 -8.75 -3.87 -11.50
N ARG A 290 -9.56 -4.89 -11.26
CA ARG A 290 -10.94 -4.74 -10.79
C ARG A 290 -11.00 -4.16 -9.38
N VAL A 291 -11.98 -3.28 -9.16
CA VAL A 291 -12.32 -2.72 -7.84
C VAL A 291 -13.73 -3.15 -7.47
N GLU A 292 -13.88 -3.77 -6.31
CA GLU A 292 -15.13 -4.29 -5.78
C GLU A 292 -15.54 -3.58 -4.48
N ASN A 293 -16.77 -3.86 -4.02
CA ASN A 293 -17.20 -3.35 -2.73
C ASN A 293 -16.32 -3.91 -1.61
N GLY A 294 -15.93 -3.09 -0.63
CA GLY A 294 -15.03 -3.48 0.46
C GLY A 294 -13.54 -3.33 0.15
N ASP A 295 -13.19 -2.91 -1.07
CA ASP A 295 -11.80 -2.64 -1.45
C ASP A 295 -11.33 -1.25 -0.98
N VAL A 296 -10.01 -1.13 -0.81
CA VAL A 296 -9.32 0.16 -0.70
C VAL A 296 -8.29 0.25 -1.83
N VAL A 297 -8.28 1.39 -2.53
CA VAL A 297 -7.22 1.78 -3.46
C VAL A 297 -6.59 3.06 -2.96
N ALA A 298 -5.28 3.12 -2.86
CA ALA A 298 -4.55 4.33 -2.49
C ALA A 298 -3.33 4.49 -3.39
N LYS A 299 -3.15 5.68 -3.97
CA LYS A 299 -1.99 5.98 -4.82
C LYS A 299 -0.94 6.81 -4.10
N ASN A 300 -1.30 7.97 -3.54
CA ASN A 300 -0.34 8.87 -2.92
C ASN A 300 -0.76 9.27 -1.50
N ALA A 301 0.13 9.08 -0.54
CA ALA A 301 -0.09 9.48 0.85
C ALA A 301 1.20 9.99 1.51
N ASN A 302 1.09 11.07 2.27
CA ASN A 302 2.19 11.62 3.07
C ASN A 302 1.71 12.02 4.47
N ALA A 303 2.26 11.40 5.52
CA ALA A 303 1.81 11.67 6.89
C ALA A 303 2.88 11.39 7.96
N GLY A 304 2.53 11.65 9.22
CA GLY A 304 3.24 11.07 10.36
C GLY A 304 3.07 9.56 10.39
N ILE A 305 1.81 9.10 10.52
CA ILE A 305 1.41 7.69 10.46
C ILE A 305 0.37 7.53 9.34
N THR A 306 0.40 6.41 8.63
CA THR A 306 -0.68 6.04 7.70
C THR A 306 -1.16 4.62 7.98
N THR A 307 -2.48 4.46 8.07
CA THR A 307 -3.11 3.15 8.14
C THR A 307 -4.17 3.03 7.05
N LEU A 308 -4.00 2.04 6.17
CA LEU A 308 -4.96 1.66 5.13
C LEU A 308 -5.56 0.30 5.48
N ALA A 309 -6.90 0.22 5.60
CA ALA A 309 -7.59 -1.01 5.98
C ALA A 309 -8.71 -1.37 5.00
N SER A 310 -8.66 -2.53 4.37
CA SER A 310 -9.72 -3.03 3.48
C SER A 310 -10.42 -4.26 4.06
N LEU A 311 -11.69 -4.44 3.70
CA LEU A 311 -12.41 -5.70 3.95
C LEU A 311 -11.95 -6.79 3.01
N ASN A 312 -11.79 -6.42 1.74
CA ASN A 312 -11.38 -7.30 0.67
C ASN A 312 -9.95 -6.92 0.29
N ASN A 313 -9.74 -6.31 -0.87
CA ASN A 313 -8.41 -6.07 -1.40
C ASN A 313 -7.91 -4.66 -1.06
N LEU A 314 -6.63 -4.56 -0.72
CA LEU A 314 -5.90 -3.30 -0.68
C LEU A 314 -5.02 -3.24 -1.92
N THR A 315 -5.31 -2.32 -2.83
CA THR A 315 -4.61 -2.22 -4.12
C THR A 315 -3.76 -0.96 -4.18
N LEU A 316 -2.46 -1.15 -4.39
CA LEU A 316 -1.42 -0.14 -4.45
C LEU A 316 -0.74 -0.20 -5.83
N VAL A 317 -1.36 0.43 -6.83
CA VAL A 317 -0.81 0.53 -8.19
C VAL A 317 -0.04 1.83 -8.32
N GLU A 318 1.23 1.74 -8.71
CA GLU A 318 2.13 2.90 -8.92
C GLU A 318 2.12 3.84 -7.71
N SER A 319 2.07 3.25 -6.51
CA SER A 319 1.76 3.98 -5.29
C SER A 319 3.02 4.49 -4.61
N GLN A 320 2.96 5.72 -4.12
CA GLN A 320 4.02 6.42 -3.43
C GLN A 320 3.50 6.88 -2.07
N ILE A 321 3.82 6.10 -1.04
CA ILE A 321 3.34 6.33 0.32
C ILE A 321 4.55 6.53 1.23
N SER A 322 4.57 7.66 1.94
CA SER A 322 5.69 8.05 2.80
C SER A 322 5.20 8.50 4.17
N THR A 323 5.69 7.86 5.23
CA THR A 323 5.40 8.20 6.62
C THR A 323 6.67 8.51 7.39
N THR A 324 6.61 9.46 8.34
CA THR A 324 7.75 9.72 9.24
C THR A 324 7.82 8.73 10.40
N ASP A 325 6.73 8.01 10.66
CA ASP A 325 6.58 6.96 11.68
C ASP A 325 6.02 5.69 11.00
N ASP A 326 5.14 4.93 11.64
CA ASP A 326 4.58 3.67 11.13
C ASP A 326 3.73 3.80 9.85
N LEU A 327 3.85 2.80 8.98
CA LEU A 327 2.96 2.54 7.84
C LEU A 327 2.30 1.16 8.00
N ASN A 328 0.97 1.14 8.13
CA ASN A 328 0.18 -0.07 8.29
C ASN A 328 -0.73 -0.29 7.07
N LEU A 329 -0.56 -1.42 6.39
CA LEU A 329 -1.30 -1.80 5.19
C LEU A 329 -2.02 -3.12 5.48
N LEU A 330 -3.33 -3.05 5.71
CA LEU A 330 -4.13 -4.15 6.25
C LEU A 330 -5.23 -4.56 5.28
N ALA A 331 -5.04 -5.67 4.57
CA ALA A 331 -6.03 -6.22 3.67
C ALA A 331 -6.77 -7.42 4.30
N GLY A 332 -8.10 -7.35 4.33
CA GLY A 332 -8.93 -8.47 4.78
C GLY A 332 -8.91 -9.68 3.84
N ASN A 333 -8.45 -9.52 2.60
CA ASN A 333 -8.17 -10.60 1.65
C ASN A 333 -6.75 -10.49 1.08
N THR A 334 -6.57 -9.77 -0.04
CA THR A 334 -5.26 -9.66 -0.72
C THR A 334 -4.73 -8.23 -0.66
N LEU A 335 -3.48 -8.07 -0.21
CA LEU A 335 -2.72 -6.84 -0.42
C LEU A 335 -1.98 -6.97 -1.76
N ARG A 336 -2.29 -6.08 -2.71
CA ARG A 336 -1.68 -6.08 -4.04
C ARG A 336 -0.85 -4.82 -4.27
N GLY A 337 0.42 -5.00 -4.63
CA GLY A 337 1.34 -3.93 -5.04
C GLY A 337 1.78 -4.11 -6.49
N ARG A 338 1.72 -3.04 -7.29
CA ARG A 338 2.18 -3.04 -8.69
C ARG A 338 2.98 -1.78 -9.00
N ASP A 339 4.06 -1.93 -9.76
CA ASP A 339 4.72 -0.81 -10.42
C ASP A 339 4.45 -0.80 -11.92
N SER A 340 5.06 0.15 -12.63
CA SER A 340 5.10 0.18 -14.09
C SER A 340 6.43 0.75 -14.56
N ALA A 341 6.73 0.63 -15.85
CA ALA A 341 7.96 1.21 -16.42
C ALA A 341 8.09 2.73 -16.21
N ASN A 342 6.98 3.43 -15.90
CA ASN A 342 6.96 4.89 -15.74
C ASN A 342 6.82 5.34 -14.28
N SER A 343 6.36 4.47 -13.38
CA SER A 343 6.05 4.83 -12.00
C SER A 343 6.40 3.70 -11.04
N PRO A 344 7.14 3.98 -9.96
CA PRO A 344 7.50 2.95 -8.98
C PRO A 344 6.31 2.57 -8.08
N LEU A 345 6.46 1.42 -7.41
CA LEU A 345 5.82 1.18 -6.12
C LEU A 345 6.84 1.54 -5.03
N LEU A 346 6.60 2.63 -4.32
CA LEU A 346 7.49 3.13 -3.27
C LEU A 346 6.71 3.25 -1.95
N LEU A 347 7.03 2.38 -1.00
CA LEU A 347 6.42 2.38 0.33
C LEU A 347 7.51 2.67 1.37
N GLN A 348 7.41 3.81 2.05
CA GLN A 348 8.43 4.29 2.97
C GLN A 348 7.83 4.59 4.34
N ALA A 349 8.37 3.96 5.38
CA ALA A 349 8.05 4.23 6.77
C ALA A 349 9.30 4.67 7.53
N GLY A 350 9.22 5.74 8.32
CA GLY A 350 10.28 6.12 9.25
C GLY A 350 10.32 5.24 10.50
N GLY A 351 9.16 4.68 10.87
CA GLY A 351 9.02 3.65 11.89
C GLY A 351 8.94 2.26 11.28
N ARG A 352 7.99 1.46 11.77
CA ARG A 352 7.72 0.10 11.30
C ARG A 352 6.89 0.10 10.01
N LEU A 353 7.20 -0.83 9.12
CA LEU A 353 6.38 -1.13 7.94
C LEU A 353 5.66 -2.47 8.15
N LEU A 354 4.33 -2.45 8.24
CA LEU A 354 3.50 -3.65 8.31
C LEU A 354 2.67 -3.79 7.04
N LEU A 355 2.88 -4.89 6.33
CA LEU A 355 2.01 -5.36 5.26
C LEU A 355 1.28 -6.60 5.76
N GLN A 356 -0.04 -6.60 5.71
CA GLN A 356 -0.85 -7.76 6.02
C GLN A 356 -1.90 -7.98 4.94
N GLY A 357 -1.97 -9.20 4.43
CA GLY A 357 -3.08 -9.67 3.62
C GLY A 357 -3.56 -11.00 4.18
N ASN A 358 -4.78 -11.06 4.69
CA ASN A 358 -5.24 -12.25 5.43
C ASN A 358 -5.23 -13.52 4.58
N GLN A 359 -5.42 -13.40 3.26
CA GLN A 359 -5.25 -14.51 2.33
C GLN A 359 -3.87 -14.46 1.66
N ALA A 360 -3.48 -13.30 1.12
CA ALA A 360 -2.27 -13.19 0.32
C ALA A 360 -1.68 -11.78 0.36
N ILE A 361 -0.35 -11.72 0.24
CA ILE A 361 0.37 -10.54 -0.21
C ILE A 361 0.90 -10.85 -1.60
N ASP A 362 0.64 -9.95 -2.56
CA ASP A 362 0.96 -10.07 -3.98
C ASP A 362 1.64 -8.77 -4.44
N LEU A 363 2.96 -8.72 -4.29
CA LEU A 363 3.81 -7.62 -4.72
C LEU A 363 4.52 -8.00 -6.03
N PHE A 364 4.38 -7.14 -7.03
CA PHE A 364 5.12 -7.22 -8.28
C PHE A 364 5.63 -5.82 -8.60
N ALA A 365 6.86 -5.55 -8.15
CA ALA A 365 7.44 -4.21 -8.11
C ALA A 365 8.90 -4.24 -8.57
N PHE A 366 9.08 -4.76 -9.79
CA PHE A 366 10.37 -4.99 -10.43
C PHE A 366 10.49 -4.30 -11.80
N THR A 367 9.38 -3.77 -12.34
CA THR A 367 9.38 -3.08 -13.65
C THR A 367 10.12 -1.74 -13.60
N HIS A 368 10.16 -1.10 -12.43
CA HIS A 368 10.76 0.22 -12.21
C HIS A 368 11.99 0.13 -11.29
N PRO A 369 13.14 0.76 -11.64
CA PRO A 369 14.38 0.66 -10.84
C PRO A 369 14.32 1.38 -9.48
N PHE A 370 13.29 2.19 -9.25
CA PHE A 370 13.05 2.89 -7.97
C PHE A 370 11.92 2.28 -7.14
N SER A 371 11.39 1.12 -7.55
CA SER A 371 10.45 0.37 -6.73
C SER A 371 11.19 -0.22 -5.53
N GLU A 372 10.72 0.09 -4.32
CA GLU A 372 11.38 -0.30 -3.09
C GLU A 372 10.41 -0.21 -1.89
N LEU A 373 10.53 -1.17 -0.97
CA LEU A 373 9.90 -1.11 0.35
C LEU A 373 10.97 -0.71 1.37
N ILE A 374 10.72 0.37 2.10
CA ILE A 374 11.67 0.96 3.05
C ILE A 374 11.00 1.11 4.41
N ALA A 375 11.66 0.60 5.44
CA ALA A 375 11.29 0.80 6.83
C ALA A 375 12.50 1.35 7.60
N GLY A 376 12.29 2.43 8.35
CA GLY A 376 13.29 2.91 9.30
C GLY A 376 13.50 1.86 10.38
N GLY A 377 12.42 1.27 10.92
CA GLY A 377 12.45 0.13 11.84
C GLY A 377 12.03 -1.18 11.23
N ASP A 378 11.41 -2.04 12.03
CA ASP A 378 11.06 -3.40 11.61
C ASP A 378 10.15 -3.41 10.37
N MET A 379 10.37 -4.41 9.52
CA MET A 379 9.50 -4.71 8.39
C MET A 379 8.87 -6.08 8.59
N VAL A 380 7.54 -6.13 8.58
CA VAL A 380 6.77 -7.36 8.78
C VAL A 380 5.79 -7.54 7.64
N LEU A 381 5.89 -8.69 6.96
CA LEU A 381 4.92 -9.12 5.95
C LEU A 381 4.14 -10.30 6.52
N ARG A 382 2.81 -10.18 6.59
CA ARG A 382 1.95 -11.17 7.23
C ARG A 382 0.85 -11.68 6.32
N SER A 383 0.77 -13.00 6.12
CA SER A 383 -0.21 -13.63 5.24
C SER A 383 -0.46 -15.08 5.61
N ALA A 384 -1.65 -15.62 5.34
CA ALA A 384 -1.92 -17.04 5.56
C ALA A 384 -1.22 -17.96 4.54
N ASN A 385 -0.97 -17.45 3.33
CA ASN A 385 -0.21 -18.14 2.28
C ASN A 385 1.16 -17.48 2.08
N PRO A 386 2.12 -18.18 1.43
CA PRO A 386 3.39 -17.57 1.08
C PRO A 386 3.23 -16.21 0.43
N VAL A 387 4.01 -15.25 0.90
CA VAL A 387 4.03 -13.88 0.39
C VAL A 387 4.61 -13.89 -1.02
N GLY A 388 3.84 -13.46 -2.01
CA GLY A 388 4.37 -13.09 -3.33
C GLY A 388 5.09 -11.76 -3.20
N GLY A 389 6.42 -11.79 -3.17
CA GLY A 389 7.23 -10.68 -2.69
C GLY A 389 8.33 -10.26 -3.65
N ASP A 390 7.97 -9.98 -4.89
CA ASP A 390 8.90 -9.67 -5.97
C ASP A 390 9.28 -8.17 -5.97
N THR A 391 10.18 -7.80 -5.06
CA THR A 391 10.63 -6.43 -4.83
C THR A 391 11.93 -6.37 -4.01
N HIS A 392 12.49 -5.17 -3.85
CA HIS A 392 13.61 -4.91 -2.95
C HIS A 392 13.14 -4.38 -1.60
N TYR A 393 13.73 -4.94 -0.55
CA TYR A 393 13.43 -4.60 0.84
C TYR A 393 14.62 -3.91 1.49
N ARG A 394 14.34 -2.89 2.29
CA ARG A 394 15.30 -2.18 3.11
C ARG A 394 14.70 -1.89 4.47
N THR A 395 15.28 -2.41 5.54
CA THR A 395 14.85 -2.15 6.91
C THR A 395 16.03 -1.76 7.79
N GLY A 396 15.86 -0.73 8.62
CA GLY A 396 16.82 -0.40 9.68
C GLY A 396 16.65 -1.27 10.94
N GLY A 397 15.59 -2.07 11.01
CA GLY A 397 15.38 -3.08 12.05
C GLY A 397 15.41 -4.50 11.48
N ASN A 398 14.52 -5.35 11.97
CA ASN A 398 14.38 -6.75 11.55
C ASN A 398 13.45 -6.89 10.34
N PHE A 399 13.74 -7.86 9.48
CA PHE A 399 12.84 -8.31 8.41
C PHE A 399 12.18 -9.63 8.81
N ARG A 400 10.84 -9.68 8.81
CA ARG A 400 10.08 -10.87 9.19
C ARG A 400 8.97 -11.18 8.20
N ILE A 401 8.78 -12.48 7.93
CA ILE A 401 7.58 -12.98 7.26
C ILE A 401 6.85 -13.91 8.20
N GLU A 402 5.57 -13.63 8.41
CA GLU A 402 4.74 -14.28 9.42
C GLU A 402 3.42 -14.78 8.82
N GLN A 403 2.88 -15.81 9.44
CA GLN A 403 1.49 -16.21 9.31
C GLN A 403 0.61 -15.36 10.24
N LEU A 404 -0.71 -15.47 10.11
CA LEU A 404 -1.65 -14.68 10.92
C LEU A 404 -1.58 -14.96 12.43
N ASP A 405 -1.07 -16.13 12.82
CA ASP A 405 -0.87 -16.53 14.22
C ASP A 405 0.52 -16.14 14.77
N GLY A 406 1.34 -15.46 13.98
CA GLY A 406 2.71 -15.06 14.32
C GLY A 406 3.77 -16.15 14.13
N SER A 407 3.39 -17.35 13.68
CA SER A 407 4.37 -18.35 13.20
C SER A 407 5.06 -17.85 11.91
N LEU A 408 6.18 -18.46 11.54
CA LEU A 408 6.93 -17.99 10.35
C LEU A 408 6.21 -18.36 9.06
N GLY A 409 6.12 -17.40 8.13
CA GLY A 409 5.55 -17.57 6.80
C GLY A 409 6.60 -17.76 5.70
N GLY A 410 6.17 -18.19 4.51
CA GLY A 410 7.05 -18.37 3.35
C GLY A 410 7.11 -17.15 2.43
N LEU A 411 8.20 -17.01 1.68
CA LEU A 411 8.38 -16.05 0.59
C LEU A 411 8.38 -16.77 -0.76
N PHE A 412 7.71 -16.18 -1.74
CA PHE A 412 7.74 -16.59 -3.14
C PHE A 412 8.10 -15.40 -4.01
N SER A 413 9.06 -15.58 -4.92
CA SER A 413 9.48 -14.53 -5.86
C SER A 413 9.82 -15.11 -7.23
N PRO A 414 9.06 -14.79 -8.30
CA PRO A 414 9.38 -15.25 -9.65
C PRO A 414 10.71 -14.72 -10.19
N TYR A 415 11.18 -13.57 -9.68
CA TYR A 415 12.49 -12.99 -9.95
C TYR A 415 13.26 -12.85 -8.63
N ASP A 416 14.36 -12.08 -8.61
CA ASP A 416 15.26 -12.03 -7.46
C ASP A 416 14.84 -10.93 -6.47
N PRO A 417 14.39 -11.29 -5.25
CA PRO A 417 14.26 -10.31 -4.21
C PRO A 417 15.62 -10.02 -3.59
N VAL A 418 15.82 -8.77 -3.20
CA VAL A 418 16.97 -8.36 -2.40
C VAL A 418 16.48 -7.90 -1.04
N ILE A 419 16.93 -8.56 0.01
CA ILE A 419 16.57 -8.24 1.40
C ILE A 419 17.78 -7.59 2.08
N ARG A 420 17.63 -6.33 2.50
CA ARG A 420 18.61 -5.61 3.30
C ARG A 420 18.03 -5.26 4.66
N ALA A 421 18.66 -5.74 5.72
CA ALA A 421 18.24 -5.48 7.09
C ALA A 421 19.45 -5.11 7.95
N ASN A 422 19.36 -4.03 8.72
CA ASN A 422 20.38 -3.75 9.74
C ASN A 422 20.26 -4.72 10.94
N GLY A 423 19.10 -5.33 11.14
CA GLY A 423 18.85 -6.35 12.16
C GLY A 423 18.81 -7.78 11.58
N ASP A 424 17.99 -8.62 12.19
CA ASP A 424 17.80 -10.02 11.82
C ASP A 424 16.86 -10.19 10.62
N VAL A 425 17.05 -11.27 9.86
CA VAL A 425 16.15 -11.71 8.77
C VAL A 425 15.58 -13.08 9.11
N ILE A 426 14.26 -13.17 9.29
CA ILE A 426 13.62 -14.38 9.83
C ILE A 426 12.35 -14.73 9.06
N PHE A 427 12.30 -15.90 8.43
CA PHE A 427 11.11 -16.45 7.78
C PHE A 427 11.19 -17.97 7.65
N ASN A 428 10.14 -18.62 7.13
CA ASN A 428 10.06 -20.09 7.14
C ASN A 428 10.73 -20.73 5.93
N SER A 429 10.45 -20.24 4.73
CA SER A 429 10.90 -20.85 3.48
C SER A 429 10.95 -19.84 2.34
N TYR A 430 11.74 -20.13 1.32
CA TYR A 430 11.81 -19.37 0.07
C TYR A 430 11.62 -20.29 -1.13
N SER A 431 10.89 -19.82 -2.15
CA SER A 431 10.81 -20.46 -3.47
C SER A 431 10.82 -19.38 -4.56
N GLY A 432 11.69 -19.51 -5.55
CA GLY A 432 11.83 -18.46 -6.57
C GLY A 432 13.09 -18.58 -7.39
N ASN A 433 13.48 -17.50 -8.07
CA ASN A 433 14.83 -17.38 -8.64
C ASN A 433 15.85 -17.04 -7.54
N SER A 434 17.00 -16.47 -7.85
CA SER A 434 18.06 -16.25 -6.86
C SER A 434 17.59 -15.42 -5.67
N LEU A 435 18.25 -15.62 -4.54
CA LEU A 435 17.94 -14.96 -3.28
C LEU A 435 19.19 -14.29 -2.74
N HIS A 436 19.08 -12.99 -2.45
CA HIS A 436 20.15 -12.19 -1.85
C HIS A 436 19.69 -11.59 -0.51
N ILE A 437 20.42 -11.91 0.56
CA ILE A 437 20.16 -11.42 1.92
C ILE A 437 21.41 -10.78 2.51
N PHE A 438 21.28 -9.53 2.93
CA PHE A 438 22.30 -8.78 3.65
C PHE A 438 21.74 -8.35 5.01
N ALA A 439 22.18 -9.03 6.07
CA ALA A 439 21.69 -8.83 7.43
C ALA A 439 22.82 -8.34 8.35
N GLY A 440 22.57 -7.26 9.07
CA GLY A 440 23.44 -6.83 10.17
C GLY A 440 23.36 -7.76 11.39
N GLY A 441 22.29 -8.57 11.49
CA GLY A 441 22.15 -9.64 12.46
C GLY A 441 22.14 -11.04 11.83
N SER A 442 21.38 -11.93 12.46
CA SER A 442 21.25 -13.33 12.08
C SER A 442 20.30 -13.52 10.89
N VAL A 443 20.47 -14.63 10.18
CA VAL A 443 19.56 -15.07 9.12
C VAL A 443 19.02 -16.44 9.46
N ILE A 444 17.70 -16.56 9.62
CA ILE A 444 17.01 -17.78 10.04
C ILE A 444 15.92 -18.14 9.03
N ILE A 445 16.11 -19.27 8.34
CA ILE A 445 15.17 -19.85 7.35
C ILE A 445 14.95 -21.33 7.70
N ASN A 446 13.95 -21.61 8.54
CA ASN A 446 13.83 -22.90 9.22
C ASN A 446 13.55 -24.10 8.31
N ASN A 447 12.86 -23.91 7.19
CA ASN A 447 12.42 -25.01 6.34
C ASN A 447 13.33 -25.16 5.11
N SER A 448 13.04 -24.51 3.99
CA SER A 448 13.80 -24.72 2.75
C SER A 448 13.92 -23.46 1.92
N ILE A 449 15.02 -23.36 1.18
CA ILE A 449 15.26 -22.43 0.08
C ILE A 449 15.26 -23.26 -1.21
N THR A 450 14.34 -22.96 -2.12
CA THR A 450 14.27 -23.60 -3.44
C THR A 450 14.50 -22.56 -4.53
N ILE A 451 15.57 -22.70 -5.30
CA ILE A 451 15.92 -21.80 -6.40
C ILE A 451 15.63 -22.47 -7.74
N SER A 452 14.80 -21.87 -8.58
CA SER A 452 14.43 -22.37 -9.91
C SER A 452 15.22 -21.76 -11.08
N GLY A 453 15.95 -20.67 -10.85
CA GLY A 453 16.61 -19.92 -11.92
C GLY A 453 17.51 -18.79 -11.40
N ALA A 454 18.21 -18.15 -12.35
CA ALA A 454 18.94 -16.90 -12.15
C ALA A 454 18.02 -15.70 -12.45
N ASP A 455 18.38 -14.49 -12.01
CA ASP A 455 17.75 -13.26 -12.49
C ASP A 455 18.53 -12.63 -13.64
N THR A 456 18.09 -12.96 -14.84
CA THR A 456 18.67 -12.43 -16.07
C THR A 456 18.43 -10.93 -16.31
N PHE A 457 17.62 -10.24 -15.50
CA PHE A 457 17.27 -8.83 -15.68
C PHE A 457 18.10 -7.89 -14.81
N ALA A 458 18.12 -8.11 -13.49
CA ALA A 458 18.83 -7.24 -12.54
C ALA A 458 19.59 -8.02 -11.46
N GLY A 459 20.01 -9.26 -11.76
CA GLY A 459 20.75 -10.10 -10.83
C GLY A 459 22.00 -9.43 -10.28
N LEU A 460 22.32 -9.72 -9.02
CA LEU A 460 23.50 -9.18 -8.34
C LEU A 460 24.78 -9.67 -9.02
N ASN A 461 25.73 -8.77 -9.26
CA ASN A 461 27.11 -9.13 -9.59
C ASN A 461 28.07 -8.46 -8.59
N ASP A 462 28.81 -9.28 -7.85
CA ASP A 462 29.69 -8.81 -6.78
C ASP A 462 30.94 -9.70 -6.66
N SER A 463 31.99 -9.17 -6.05
CA SER A 463 33.22 -9.90 -5.76
C SER A 463 33.54 -9.83 -4.27
N VAL A 464 33.62 -10.99 -3.63
CA VAL A 464 33.83 -11.12 -2.18
C VAL A 464 35.16 -11.80 -1.91
N THR A 465 35.97 -11.22 -1.04
CA THR A 465 37.21 -11.86 -0.54
C THR A 465 36.92 -12.62 0.74
N LEU A 466 37.23 -13.91 0.76
CA LEU A 466 37.07 -14.79 1.92
C LEU A 466 38.15 -14.54 2.97
N SER A 467 37.97 -15.12 4.16
CA SER A 467 38.90 -15.04 5.28
C SER A 467 40.32 -15.58 5.00
N ASP A 468 40.49 -16.44 4.00
CA ASP A 468 41.78 -16.96 3.55
C ASP A 468 42.42 -16.14 2.42
N GLY A 469 41.77 -15.06 1.97
CA GLY A 469 42.19 -14.21 0.86
C GLY A 469 41.74 -14.69 -0.52
N THR A 470 41.01 -15.80 -0.62
CA THR A 470 40.42 -16.29 -1.87
C THR A 470 39.34 -15.32 -2.35
N LEU A 471 39.32 -15.03 -3.65
CA LEU A 471 38.29 -14.19 -4.27
C LEU A 471 37.17 -15.08 -4.83
N VAL A 472 35.93 -14.79 -4.45
CA VAL A 472 34.71 -15.44 -4.93
C VAL A 472 33.88 -14.43 -5.70
N PHE A 473 33.39 -14.82 -6.87
CA PHE A 473 32.51 -13.99 -7.69
C PHE A 473 31.06 -14.47 -7.52
N ILE A 474 30.17 -13.55 -7.16
CA ILE A 474 28.74 -13.78 -7.07
C ILE A 474 28.12 -13.34 -8.39
N ASP A 475 27.46 -14.25 -9.10
CA ASP A 475 26.85 -13.98 -10.41
C ASP A 475 25.38 -14.44 -10.43
N GLY A 476 24.51 -13.63 -9.82
CA GLY A 476 23.06 -13.84 -9.84
C GLY A 476 22.43 -13.61 -11.21
N ILE A 477 23.16 -13.06 -12.18
CA ILE A 477 22.66 -12.78 -13.54
C ILE A 477 22.63 -14.07 -14.36
N THR A 478 23.73 -14.83 -14.31
CA THR A 478 23.87 -16.05 -15.13
C THR A 478 23.70 -17.35 -14.35
N ARG A 479 23.79 -17.30 -13.01
CA ARG A 479 23.69 -18.48 -12.15
C ARG A 479 22.58 -18.32 -11.13
N ALA A 480 21.80 -19.39 -10.98
CA ALA A 480 20.86 -19.53 -9.87
C ALA A 480 21.65 -19.45 -8.55
N THR A 481 21.36 -18.44 -7.73
CA THR A 481 22.24 -18.07 -6.61
C THR A 481 21.49 -18.01 -5.27
N VAL A 482 22.13 -18.50 -4.21
CA VAL A 482 21.81 -18.15 -2.83
C VAL A 482 23.00 -17.39 -2.27
N ASP A 483 22.84 -16.10 -1.97
CA ASP A 483 23.84 -15.25 -1.34
C ASP A 483 23.28 -14.75 0.00
N ILE A 484 23.85 -15.23 1.10
CA ILE A 484 23.42 -14.86 2.45
C ILE A 484 24.64 -14.38 3.23
N ARG A 485 24.57 -13.11 3.65
CA ARG A 485 25.59 -12.44 4.45
C ARG A 485 24.97 -11.98 5.76
N ALA A 486 25.41 -12.54 6.87
CA ALA A 486 24.91 -12.24 8.22
C ALA A 486 25.96 -11.54 9.08
N GLY A 487 25.52 -10.76 10.06
CA GLY A 487 26.42 -10.00 10.93
C GLY A 487 27.30 -8.97 10.20
N THR A 488 26.87 -8.47 9.04
CA THR A 488 27.66 -7.53 8.22
C THR A 488 27.36 -6.09 8.59
N THR A 489 28.41 -5.27 8.67
CA THR A 489 28.28 -3.80 8.77
C THR A 489 27.97 -3.14 7.44
N ASP A 490 28.18 -3.86 6.33
CA ASP A 490 27.80 -3.44 4.99
C ASP A 490 26.57 -4.23 4.50
N VAL A 491 25.40 -3.61 4.63
CA VAL A 491 24.13 -4.13 4.11
C VAL A 491 23.76 -3.51 2.75
N ASN A 492 24.69 -2.78 2.12
CA ASN A 492 24.50 -2.16 0.79
C ASN A 492 25.72 -2.43 -0.11
N PRO A 493 26.02 -3.70 -0.40
CA PRO A 493 27.16 -4.02 -1.23
C PRO A 493 27.00 -3.49 -2.65
N VAL A 494 28.13 -3.44 -3.36
CA VAL A 494 28.18 -3.02 -4.76
C VAL A 494 27.29 -3.92 -5.61
N GLY A 495 26.62 -3.34 -6.62
CA GLY A 495 25.78 -4.08 -7.56
C GLY A 495 24.33 -4.24 -7.14
N VAL A 496 23.96 -3.91 -5.90
CA VAL A 496 22.55 -3.85 -5.48
C VAL A 496 21.86 -2.62 -6.07
N THR A 497 20.71 -2.81 -6.71
CA THR A 497 19.87 -1.72 -7.23
C THR A 497 18.81 -1.28 -6.19
N GLY A 498 18.13 -0.15 -6.44
CA GLY A 498 17.27 0.53 -5.47
C GLY A 498 17.94 1.76 -4.86
N PHE A 499 17.57 2.93 -5.39
CA PHE A 499 18.21 4.24 -5.12
C PHE A 499 17.34 5.17 -4.26
N GLY A 500 16.34 4.66 -3.56
CA GLY A 500 15.50 5.49 -2.71
C GLY A 500 16.34 6.22 -1.67
N THR A 501 16.59 7.52 -1.82
CA THR A 501 17.20 8.34 -0.77
C THR A 501 16.15 8.52 0.32
N PHE A 502 16.12 7.62 1.29
CA PHE A 502 15.28 7.79 2.47
C PHE A 502 16.01 8.66 3.49
N ASN A 503 15.52 9.88 3.67
CA ASN A 503 15.89 10.72 4.82
C ASN A 503 14.61 10.99 5.61
N PRO A 504 14.33 10.22 6.68
CA PRO A 504 13.07 10.32 7.43
C PRO A 504 12.82 11.70 8.06
N GLY A 505 13.81 12.61 8.08
CA GLY A 505 13.73 13.88 8.81
C GLY A 505 13.62 13.71 10.33
N VAL A 506 13.50 12.47 10.79
CA VAL A 506 13.34 12.02 12.18
C VAL A 506 14.34 10.88 12.38
N PRO A 507 15.17 10.91 13.43
CA PRO A 507 16.05 9.77 13.75
C PRO A 507 15.20 8.52 13.91
N ALA A 508 15.55 7.48 13.15
CA ALA A 508 14.95 6.17 13.29
C ALA A 508 15.11 5.73 14.77
N PRO A 509 14.06 5.22 15.45
CA PRO A 509 14.16 4.81 16.84
C PRO A 509 15.26 3.73 17.00
N PRO A 510 15.89 3.59 18.18
CA PRO A 510 16.90 2.56 18.37
C PRO A 510 16.27 1.18 18.16
N PHE A 511 16.77 0.44 17.16
CA PHE A 511 16.30 -0.91 16.83
C PHE A 511 16.90 -1.93 17.78
N PRO A 512 16.26 -3.10 17.97
CA PRO A 512 16.89 -4.20 18.68
C PRO A 512 18.25 -4.46 18.06
N ALA A 513 19.31 -4.35 18.86
CA ALA A 513 20.65 -4.64 18.38
C ALA A 513 20.70 -6.11 17.97
N ALA A 514 21.30 -6.39 16.81
CA ALA A 514 21.62 -7.75 16.39
C ALA A 514 22.29 -8.51 17.55
N THR A 515 21.80 -9.73 17.84
CA THR A 515 22.30 -10.51 18.97
C THR A 515 23.32 -11.57 18.56
N SER A 516 23.34 -11.95 17.28
CA SER A 516 24.32 -12.86 16.71
C SER A 516 24.46 -12.64 15.20
N ALA A 517 25.47 -13.28 14.61
CA ALA A 517 25.73 -13.36 13.18
C ALA A 517 25.46 -14.79 12.65
N ASP A 518 24.53 -15.51 13.29
CA ASP A 518 24.23 -16.88 12.91
C ASP A 518 23.51 -16.95 11.55
N ILE A 519 23.84 -17.97 10.77
CA ILE A 519 23.05 -18.37 9.59
C ILE A 519 22.48 -19.76 9.89
N VAL A 520 21.16 -19.88 9.95
CA VAL A 520 20.46 -21.14 10.23
C VAL A 520 19.46 -21.43 9.11
N ILE A 521 19.73 -22.47 8.31
CA ILE A 521 18.93 -22.82 7.14
C ILE A 521 18.56 -24.31 7.18
N GLY A 522 17.28 -24.64 7.00
CA GLY A 522 16.86 -26.05 6.98
C GLY A 522 17.42 -26.82 5.79
N SER A 523 17.10 -26.45 4.55
CA SER A 523 17.74 -26.99 3.36
C SER A 523 17.84 -25.97 2.23
N ILE A 524 18.80 -26.19 1.33
CA ILE A 524 18.97 -25.41 0.11
C ILE A 524 18.91 -26.37 -1.08
N ASN A 525 18.07 -26.08 -2.05
CA ASN A 525 17.92 -26.85 -3.27
C ASN A 525 17.91 -25.92 -4.48
N ILE A 526 18.87 -26.06 -5.38
CA ILE A 526 18.89 -25.32 -6.64
C ILE A 526 18.39 -26.26 -7.75
N ASP A 527 17.11 -26.15 -8.06
CA ASP A 527 16.41 -26.87 -9.12
C ASP A 527 16.59 -26.15 -10.48
N SER A 528 17.84 -25.96 -10.88
CA SER A 528 18.19 -25.30 -12.16
C SER A 528 18.78 -26.28 -13.17
N VAL A 529 18.64 -25.94 -14.45
CA VAL A 529 19.33 -26.63 -15.56
C VAL A 529 20.79 -26.22 -15.69
N ALA A 530 21.21 -25.14 -15.03
CA ALA A 530 22.58 -24.63 -15.04
C ALA A 530 23.27 -24.83 -13.68
N SER A 531 24.60 -24.64 -13.66
CA SER A 531 25.41 -24.72 -12.43
C SER A 531 25.02 -23.61 -11.44
N GLY A 532 24.46 -24.01 -10.29
CA GLY A 532 24.06 -23.10 -9.23
C GLY A 532 25.22 -22.58 -8.37
N GLN A 533 24.94 -21.60 -7.52
CA GLN A 533 25.87 -21.07 -6.54
C GLN A 533 25.21 -20.92 -5.17
N VAL A 534 25.86 -21.42 -4.12
CA VAL A 534 25.51 -21.13 -2.73
C VAL A 534 26.70 -20.46 -2.07
N PHE A 535 26.49 -19.24 -1.59
CA PHE A 535 27.46 -18.47 -0.84
C PHE A 535 26.86 -18.05 0.51
N LEU A 536 27.42 -18.56 1.59
CA LEU A 536 27.01 -18.23 2.95
C LEU A 536 28.20 -17.68 3.71
N THR A 537 28.06 -16.50 4.31
CA THR A 537 29.15 -15.93 5.10
C THR A 537 28.63 -15.10 6.26
N ASN A 538 29.34 -15.16 7.38
CA ASN A 538 29.23 -14.16 8.43
C ASN A 538 30.57 -13.44 8.68
N ARG A 539 31.43 -13.42 7.65
CA ARG A 539 32.76 -12.79 7.63
C ARG A 539 32.90 -11.66 6.61
N TYR A 540 31.87 -11.38 5.82
CA TYR A 540 31.83 -10.21 4.95
C TYR A 540 31.61 -8.95 5.79
N PHE A 541 32.59 -8.03 5.81
CA PHE A 541 32.60 -6.82 6.64
C PHE A 541 31.97 -7.02 8.04
N PRO A 542 32.49 -7.99 8.82
CA PRO A 542 31.76 -8.51 9.97
C PRO A 542 31.73 -7.49 11.11
N ASP A 543 30.64 -7.47 11.87
CA ASP A 543 30.64 -6.88 13.21
C ASP A 543 31.40 -7.82 14.14
N ASP A 544 32.58 -7.38 14.59
CA ASP A 544 33.44 -8.17 15.47
C ASP A 544 32.83 -8.45 16.85
N ASN A 545 31.79 -7.71 17.26
CA ASN A 545 31.09 -7.94 18.53
C ASN A 545 30.09 -9.09 18.45
N LEU A 546 29.71 -9.54 17.25
CA LEU A 546 28.75 -10.62 17.06
C LEU A 546 29.46 -11.96 16.86
N ALA A 547 29.16 -12.94 17.71
CA ALA A 547 29.48 -14.32 17.42
C ALA A 547 28.46 -14.90 16.43
N GLY A 548 28.86 -15.90 15.64
CA GLY A 548 27.93 -16.55 14.72
C GLY A 548 28.48 -17.82 14.11
N ASN A 549 27.64 -18.83 14.00
CA ASN A 549 27.88 -20.09 13.30
C ASN A 549 27.13 -20.12 11.97
N ILE A 550 27.50 -21.05 11.09
CA ILE A 550 26.70 -21.40 9.91
C ILE A 550 26.16 -22.80 10.10
N GLN A 551 24.86 -22.95 10.21
CA GLN A 551 24.15 -24.22 10.31
C GLN A 551 23.23 -24.43 9.10
N VAL A 552 23.44 -25.51 8.37
CA VAL A 552 22.60 -25.89 7.24
C VAL A 552 22.23 -27.38 7.33
N GLY A 553 21.01 -27.76 6.96
CA GLY A 553 20.67 -29.19 6.86
C GLY A 553 21.31 -29.84 5.64
N SER A 554 20.63 -29.83 4.49
CA SER A 554 21.17 -30.33 3.22
C SER A 554 21.31 -29.21 2.19
N ILE A 555 22.31 -29.32 1.33
CA ILE A 555 22.52 -28.46 0.16
C ILE A 555 22.58 -29.35 -1.07
N ASN A 556 21.72 -29.09 -2.05
CA ASN A 556 21.77 -29.72 -3.36
C ASN A 556 21.89 -28.64 -4.42
N VAL A 557 23.00 -28.67 -5.15
CA VAL A 557 23.28 -27.78 -6.29
C VAL A 557 23.64 -28.60 -7.54
N SER A 558 23.22 -29.86 -7.59
CA SER A 558 23.38 -30.72 -8.76
C SER A 558 22.39 -30.31 -9.87
N PRO A 559 22.85 -30.13 -11.12
CA PRO A 559 21.96 -29.73 -12.21
C PRO A 559 21.03 -30.88 -12.62
N ILE A 560 19.78 -30.55 -12.98
CA ILE A 560 18.71 -31.55 -13.22
C ILE A 560 18.98 -32.42 -14.47
N PHE A 561 19.74 -31.94 -15.46
CA PHE A 561 19.95 -32.66 -16.73
C PHE A 561 21.41 -32.69 -17.20
N SER A 562 22.01 -31.52 -17.44
CA SER A 562 23.33 -31.40 -18.06
C SER A 562 24.04 -30.16 -17.56
N GLY A 563 25.35 -30.23 -17.37
CA GLY A 563 26.16 -29.12 -16.87
C GLY A 563 27.10 -29.57 -15.76
N ASP A 564 28.05 -28.71 -15.43
CA ASP A 564 28.91 -28.92 -14.28
C ASP A 564 28.10 -28.73 -12.97
N GLY A 565 28.51 -29.42 -11.92
CA GLY A 565 27.92 -29.31 -10.60
C GLY A 565 28.01 -27.89 -10.06
N GLY A 566 27.05 -27.48 -9.23
CA GLY A 566 27.05 -26.18 -8.59
C GLY A 566 28.14 -26.01 -7.53
N GLU A 567 28.38 -24.76 -7.16
CA GLU A 567 29.42 -24.37 -6.20
C GLU A 567 28.81 -24.09 -4.83
N VAL A 568 29.48 -24.53 -3.77
CA VAL A 568 29.11 -24.22 -2.39
C VAL A 568 30.30 -23.63 -1.66
N THR A 569 30.15 -22.40 -1.19
CA THR A 569 31.14 -21.69 -0.39
C THR A 569 30.54 -21.24 0.94
N MET A 570 31.19 -21.60 2.03
CA MET A 570 30.87 -21.12 3.38
C MET A 570 32.10 -20.54 4.06
N ASP A 571 31.97 -19.34 4.60
CA ASP A 571 33.03 -18.68 5.37
C ASP A 571 32.48 -18.18 6.72
N SER A 572 32.85 -18.87 7.80
CA SER A 572 32.27 -18.73 9.14
C SER A 572 33.26 -18.17 10.19
N LYS A 573 32.76 -17.28 11.05
CA LYS A 573 33.40 -16.81 12.30
C LYS A 573 33.43 -17.86 13.40
N GLY A 574 32.66 -18.94 13.28
CA GLY A 574 32.55 -19.98 14.29
C GLY A 574 32.51 -21.34 13.62
N SER A 575 31.58 -22.18 14.07
CA SER A 575 31.41 -23.52 13.52
C SER A 575 30.58 -23.54 12.25
N ILE A 576 30.95 -24.42 11.32
CA ILE A 576 30.09 -24.86 10.22
C ILE A 576 29.47 -26.20 10.61
N ILE A 577 28.14 -26.26 10.65
CA ILE A 577 27.35 -27.42 11.06
C ILE A 577 26.47 -27.85 9.90
N ILE A 578 26.74 -29.03 9.36
CA ILE A 578 25.95 -29.64 8.28
C ILE A 578 25.28 -30.89 8.84
N SER A 579 23.93 -30.90 8.93
CA SER A 579 23.21 -32.06 9.48
C SER A 579 22.77 -33.08 8.42
N GLY A 580 22.90 -32.73 7.14
CA GLY A 580 22.57 -33.55 5.99
C GLY A 580 23.76 -33.71 5.04
N THR A 581 23.53 -33.50 3.74
CA THR A 581 24.55 -33.68 2.68
C THR A 581 24.78 -32.40 1.90
N ILE A 582 26.00 -32.20 1.41
CA ILE A 582 26.30 -31.25 0.32
C ILE A 582 26.48 -32.07 -0.96
N ASP A 583 25.58 -31.88 -1.93
CA ASP A 583 25.63 -32.53 -3.24
C ASP A 583 25.96 -31.51 -4.34
N THR A 584 27.19 -31.59 -4.85
CA THR A 584 27.69 -30.84 -6.01
C THR A 584 27.94 -31.75 -7.21
N SER A 585 27.33 -32.93 -7.25
CA SER A 585 27.52 -33.88 -8.34
C SER A 585 26.92 -33.39 -9.67
N ALA A 586 27.36 -34.01 -10.76
CA ALA A 586 26.81 -33.77 -12.10
C ALA A 586 26.62 -35.11 -12.80
N LEU A 587 25.46 -35.30 -13.44
CA LEU A 587 25.21 -36.48 -14.27
C LEU A 587 26.07 -36.47 -15.54
N LEU A 588 26.18 -35.28 -16.16
CA LEU A 588 26.93 -35.01 -17.39
C LEU A 588 27.74 -33.73 -17.20
N GLY A 589 29.00 -33.86 -16.75
CA GLY A 589 29.88 -32.74 -16.46
C GLY A 589 30.93 -33.07 -15.40
N SER A 590 31.62 -32.04 -14.92
CA SER A 590 32.48 -32.12 -13.73
C SER A 590 31.66 -31.85 -12.47
N GLY A 591 32.03 -32.47 -11.34
CA GLY A 591 31.47 -32.07 -10.05
C GLY A 591 31.87 -30.64 -9.68
N GLY A 592 31.02 -29.97 -8.90
CA GLY A 592 31.25 -28.59 -8.46
C GLY A 592 32.10 -28.48 -7.20
N ALA A 593 32.67 -27.29 -6.98
CA ALA A 593 33.57 -27.03 -5.86
C ALA A 593 32.82 -26.87 -4.52
N ILE A 594 33.49 -27.30 -3.44
CA ILE A 594 33.02 -27.09 -2.06
C ILE A 594 34.16 -26.42 -1.28
N THR A 595 33.91 -25.22 -0.75
CA THR A 595 34.85 -24.46 0.08
C THR A 595 34.21 -24.20 1.44
N LEU A 596 34.81 -24.73 2.50
CA LEU A 596 34.33 -24.55 3.88
C LEU A 596 35.47 -23.98 4.74
N LEU A 597 35.31 -22.74 5.20
CA LEU A 597 36.25 -22.04 6.06
C LEU A 597 35.58 -21.77 7.40
N ALA A 598 36.18 -22.28 8.47
CA ALA A 598 35.72 -22.06 9.85
C ALA A 598 36.94 -21.69 10.70
N GLN A 599 36.84 -20.58 11.42
CA GLN A 599 37.85 -20.16 12.40
C GLN A 599 37.17 -19.98 13.75
N ASN A 600 37.45 -20.89 14.68
CA ASN A 600 37.01 -20.79 16.07
C ASN A 600 37.98 -19.97 16.92
#